data_AF-A0A0C5W1L2-F1
#
_entry.id   AF-A0A0C5W1L2-F1
#
_cell.length_a   1.000
_cell.length_b   1.000
_cell.length_c   1.000
_cell.angle_alpha   90.00
_cell.angle_beta   90.00
_cell.angle_gamma   90.00
#
_symmetry.space_group_name_H-M   'P 1'
#
loop_
_entity.id
_entity.type
_entity.pdbx_description
1 polymer ?
#
loop_
_entity_poly.entity_id
_entity_poly.type
_entity_poly.pdbx_seq_one_letter_code
_entity_poly.pdbx_strand_id
1 'polypeptide(L)'
;MDSVLNLAPLDLPAEPSWWPLPTSTWVVLGGLLFIVLLRLGYHHYQTRLKRKALGHLSRLESRPDLPALDCLLRRIALTYFPRNQVAGLSGEAWLAWLDKQLDGQLDGQLDSLQFMALKEGWLSGLYGNKPLEQDQWQTCIAASRHWILHFKTEGKC
;
A
#
# COMPACT_ATOMS: atom_id res chain seq x y z
N MET A 1 -87.97 -24.62 8.89
CA MET A 1 -87.66 -23.27 8.41
C MET A 1 -86.96 -22.54 9.57
N ASP A 2 -85.66 -22.38 9.69
CA ASP A 2 -84.45 -22.89 9.05
C ASP A 2 -83.37 -22.65 10.11
N SER A 3 -82.66 -23.70 10.55
CA SER A 3 -81.57 -23.54 11.52
C SER A 3 -80.40 -22.86 10.81
N VAL A 4 -80.24 -21.55 11.02
CA VAL A 4 -79.13 -20.79 10.45
C VAL A 4 -77.81 -21.35 10.99
N LEU A 5 -77.05 -21.96 10.09
CA LEU A 5 -75.73 -22.51 10.35
C LEU A 5 -74.82 -21.35 10.79
N ASN A 6 -74.45 -21.32 12.07
CA ASN A 6 -73.50 -20.35 12.60
C ASN A 6 -72.09 -20.80 12.19
N LEU A 7 -71.64 -20.36 11.00
CA LEU A 7 -70.24 -20.55 10.57
C LEU A 7 -69.35 -19.59 11.38
N ALA A 8 -68.47 -20.16 12.18
CA ALA A 8 -67.36 -19.41 12.78
C ALA A 8 -66.49 -18.82 11.66
N PRO A 9 -66.04 -17.55 11.77
CA PRO A 9 -65.10 -16.97 10.82
C PRO A 9 -63.83 -17.85 10.74
N LEU A 10 -63.45 -18.23 9.51
CA LEU A 10 -62.17 -18.86 9.25
C LEU A 10 -61.06 -17.81 9.45
N ASP A 11 -60.35 -17.89 10.57
CA ASP A 11 -59.09 -17.16 10.76
C ASP A 11 -58.05 -17.71 9.78
N LEU A 12 -57.84 -17.00 8.68
CA LEU A 12 -56.72 -17.25 7.78
C LEU A 12 -55.43 -16.89 8.51
N PRO A 13 -54.40 -17.76 8.55
CA PRO A 13 -53.12 -17.40 9.14
C PRO A 13 -52.57 -16.21 8.36
N ALA A 14 -52.22 -15.13 9.09
CA ALA A 14 -51.56 -13.97 8.51
C ALA A 14 -50.40 -14.44 7.63
N GLU A 15 -50.30 -13.85 6.44
CA GLU A 15 -49.22 -14.14 5.48
C GLU A 15 -47.88 -14.18 6.21
N PRO A 16 -47.01 -15.17 5.93
CA PRO A 16 -45.71 -15.25 6.58
C PRO A 16 -44.96 -13.96 6.25
N SER A 17 -44.94 -13.03 7.21
CA SER A 17 -44.09 -11.87 7.18
C SER A 17 -42.67 -12.43 7.07
N TRP A 18 -42.01 -12.14 5.96
CA TRP A 18 -40.61 -12.50 5.68
C TRP A 18 -39.62 -11.83 6.67
N TRP A 19 -40.15 -11.17 7.69
CA TRP A 19 -39.49 -10.77 8.90
C TRP A 19 -39.87 -11.74 10.03
N PRO A 20 -38.88 -12.45 10.59
CA PRO A 20 -37.72 -11.79 11.17
C PRO A 20 -36.44 -12.21 10.46
N LEU A 21 -35.64 -11.25 9.99
CA LEU A 21 -34.25 -11.57 9.68
C LEU A 21 -33.64 -12.16 10.96
N PRO A 22 -33.11 -13.39 10.93
CA PRO A 22 -32.56 -14.01 12.13
C PRO A 22 -31.42 -13.14 12.68
N THR A 23 -31.30 -13.06 14.00
CA THR A 23 -30.27 -12.25 14.67
C THR A 23 -28.85 -12.55 14.17
N SER A 24 -28.62 -13.76 13.65
CA SER A 24 -27.39 -14.18 12.98
C SER A 24 -27.01 -13.33 11.76
N THR A 25 -27.99 -12.78 11.02
CA THR A 25 -27.72 -11.92 9.86
C THR A 25 -27.01 -10.64 10.26
N TRP A 26 -27.30 -10.07 11.43
CA TRP A 26 -26.61 -8.88 11.93
C TRP A 26 -25.16 -9.16 12.31
N VAL A 27 -24.87 -10.36 12.82
CA VAL A 27 -23.49 -10.79 13.12
C VAL A 27 -22.68 -10.93 11.83
N VAL A 28 -23.26 -11.54 10.80
CA VAL A 28 -22.61 -11.66 9.49
C VAL A 28 -22.40 -10.29 8.84
N LEU A 29 -23.43 -9.43 8.86
CA LEU A 29 -23.35 -8.09 8.29
C LEU A 29 -22.32 -7.22 9.04
N GLY A 30 -22.29 -7.30 10.37
CA GLY A 30 -21.33 -6.60 11.21
C GLY A 30 -19.90 -7.09 11.00
N GLY A 31 -19.69 -8.40 10.89
CA GLY A 31 -18.39 -8.99 10.57
C GLY A 31 -17.88 -8.55 9.20
N LEU A 32 -18.75 -8.56 8.19
CA LEU A 32 -18.41 -8.07 6.85
C LEU A 32 -18.03 -6.58 6.87
N LEU A 33 -18.84 -5.74 7.53
CA LEU A 33 -18.58 -4.32 7.67
C LEU A 33 -17.23 -4.08 8.37
N PHE A 34 -16.94 -4.83 9.43
CA PHE A 34 -15.69 -4.73 10.17
C PHE A 34 -14.47 -5.07 9.31
N ILE A 35 -14.54 -6.15 8.53
CA ILE A 35 -13.48 -6.54 7.58
C ILE A 35 -13.28 -5.46 6.52
N VAL A 36 -14.38 -4.91 5.99
CA VAL A 36 -14.34 -3.81 5.00
C VAL A 36 -13.68 -2.57 5.61
N LEU A 37 -14.09 -2.16 6.81
CA LEU A 37 -13.51 -1.01 7.51
C LEU A 37 -12.03 -1.20 7.82
N LEU A 38 -11.61 -2.40 8.22
CA LEU A 38 -10.20 -2.73 8.43
C LEU A 38 -9.40 -2.60 7.13
N ARG A 39 -9.91 -3.15 6.01
CA ARG A 39 -9.25 -2.99 4.71
C ARG A 39 -9.18 -1.54 4.27
N LEU A 40 -10.27 -0.79 4.36
CA LEU A 40 -10.29 0.63 3.99
C LEU A 40 -9.35 1.46 4.88
N GLY A 41 -9.35 1.22 6.19
CA GLY A 41 -8.45 1.89 7.13
C GLY A 41 -6.98 1.61 6.83
N TYR A 42 -6.65 0.36 6.50
CA TYR A 42 -5.31 -0.03 6.09
C TYR A 42 -4.89 0.66 4.78
N HIS A 43 -5.75 0.66 3.75
CA HIS A 43 -5.51 1.38 2.50
C HIS A 43 -5.36 2.90 2.69
N HIS A 44 -6.18 3.50 3.56
CA HIS A 44 -6.09 4.93 3.87
C HIS A 44 -4.81 5.29 4.63
N TYR A 45 -4.37 4.43 5.56
CA TYR A 45 -3.11 4.63 6.27
C TYR A 45 -1.92 4.55 5.31
N GLN A 46 -1.91 3.55 4.43
CA GLN A 46 -0.87 3.39 3.42
C GLN A 46 -0.80 4.57 2.44
N THR A 47 -1.93 5.08 1.96
CA THR A 47 -1.93 6.24 1.03
C THR A 47 -1.45 7.52 1.71
N ARG A 48 -1.77 7.73 3.00
CA ARG A 48 -1.25 8.86 3.78
C ARG A 48 0.27 8.77 3.97
N LEU A 49 0.81 7.57 4.16
CA LEU A 49 2.26 7.36 4.26
C LEU A 49 2.98 7.68 2.95
N LYS A 50 2.46 7.24 1.80
CA LYS A 50 3.00 7.63 0.48
C LYS A 50 3.03 9.15 0.30
N ARG A 51 1.94 9.84 0.66
CA ARG A 51 1.86 11.31 0.58
C ARG A 51 2.87 12.00 1.49
N LYS A 52 3.03 11.52 2.73
CA LYS A 52 4.07 12.04 3.65
C LYS A 52 5.47 11.81 3.09
N ALA A 53 5.75 10.63 2.55
CA ALA A 53 7.03 10.32 1.92
C ALA A 53 7.36 11.27 0.76
N LEU A 54 6.40 11.53 -0.12
CA LEU A 54 6.56 12.50 -1.22
C LEU A 54 6.82 13.92 -0.70
N GLY A 55 6.14 14.33 0.39
CA GLY A 55 6.40 15.62 1.03
C GLY A 55 7.76 15.71 1.74
N HIS A 56 8.33 14.59 2.18
CA HIS A 56 9.72 14.55 2.67
C HIS A 56 10.72 14.62 1.52
N LEU A 57 10.43 13.93 0.41
CA LEU A 57 11.26 13.93 -0.79
C LEU A 57 11.37 15.35 -1.40
N SER A 58 10.28 16.12 -1.43
CA SER A 58 10.33 17.52 -1.90
C SER A 58 11.17 18.44 -1.01
N ARG A 59 11.31 18.14 0.30
CA ARG A 59 12.22 18.88 1.19
C ARG A 59 13.68 18.54 0.94
N LEU A 60 13.95 17.27 0.60
CA LEU A 60 15.28 16.78 0.24
C LEU A 60 15.73 17.35 -1.11
N GLU A 61 14.81 17.60 -2.04
CA GLU A 61 15.12 18.22 -3.34
C GLU A 61 15.90 19.55 -3.20
N SER A 62 15.61 20.34 -2.16
CA SER A 62 16.31 21.61 -1.89
C SER A 62 17.63 21.47 -1.12
N ARG A 63 17.91 20.30 -0.52
CA ARG A 63 19.12 20.05 0.28
C ARG A 63 19.68 18.66 -0.04
N PRO A 64 20.78 18.56 -0.80
CA PRO A 64 21.37 17.27 -1.16
C PRO A 64 21.87 16.54 0.09
N ASP A 65 21.11 15.52 0.49
CA ASP A 65 21.40 14.66 1.63
C ASP A 65 21.01 13.22 1.26
N LEU A 66 21.99 12.52 0.70
CA LEU A 66 21.83 11.16 0.20
C LEU A 66 21.59 10.14 1.33
N PRO A 67 22.27 10.22 2.50
CA PRO A 67 21.92 9.43 3.67
C PRO A 67 20.46 9.58 4.12
N ALA A 68 19.93 10.81 4.12
CA ALA A 68 18.53 11.03 4.47
C ALA A 68 17.57 10.45 3.43
N LEU A 69 17.92 10.53 2.14
CA LEU A 69 17.16 9.90 1.05
C LEU A 69 17.15 8.36 1.16
N ASP A 70 18.29 7.74 1.42
CA ASP A 70 18.41 6.29 1.61
C ASP A 70 17.61 5.82 2.83
N CYS A 71 17.71 6.55 3.95
CA CYS A 71 16.92 6.28 5.14
C CYS A 71 15.41 6.37 4.87
N LEU A 72 14.97 7.36 4.09
CA LEU A 72 13.58 7.51 3.68
C LEU A 72 13.10 6.31 2.85
N LEU A 73 13.87 5.89 1.83
CA LEU A 73 13.55 4.73 1.01
C LEU A 73 13.49 3.45 1.84
N ARG A 74 14.47 3.22 2.72
CA ARG A 74 14.48 2.07 3.64
C ARG A 74 13.26 2.07 4.56
N ARG A 75 12.90 3.23 5.11
CA ARG A 75 11.72 3.36 5.98
C ARG A 75 10.44 3.01 5.21
N ILE A 76 10.32 3.48 3.98
CA ILE A 76 9.18 3.13 3.11
C ILE A 76 9.20 1.62 2.86
N ALA A 77 10.31 1.05 2.41
CA ALA A 77 10.43 -0.37 2.15
C ALA A 77 10.07 -1.22 3.39
N LEU A 78 10.56 -0.88 4.58
CA LEU A 78 10.21 -1.59 5.83
C LEU A 78 8.74 -1.46 6.23
N THR A 79 8.05 -0.44 5.73
CA THR A 79 6.63 -0.24 6.00
C THR A 79 5.74 -1.11 5.10
N TYR A 80 6.17 -1.35 3.85
CA TYR A 80 5.41 -2.12 2.86
C TYR A 80 5.88 -3.58 2.73
N PHE A 81 7.13 -3.87 3.05
CA PHE A 81 7.75 -5.19 2.91
C PHE A 81 8.18 -5.75 4.26
N PRO A 82 8.19 -7.09 4.43
CA PRO A 82 8.62 -7.71 5.67
C PRO A 82 10.11 -7.40 5.96
N ARG A 83 10.41 -7.10 7.23
CA ARG A 83 11.75 -6.74 7.69
C ARG A 83 12.83 -7.76 7.29
N ASN A 84 12.50 -9.05 7.23
CA ASN A 84 13.44 -10.11 6.86
C ASN A 84 14.01 -9.92 5.44
N GLN A 85 13.20 -9.42 4.49
CA GLN A 85 13.66 -9.21 3.12
C GLN A 85 14.55 -7.97 2.99
N VAL A 86 14.31 -6.92 3.79
CA VAL A 86 14.95 -5.60 3.64
C VAL A 86 16.16 -5.41 4.58
N ALA A 87 16.11 -5.93 5.81
CA ALA A 87 17.06 -5.58 6.85
C ALA A 87 18.50 -6.06 6.61
N GLY A 88 18.70 -7.08 5.78
CA GLY A 88 20.04 -7.55 5.39
C GLY A 88 20.64 -6.83 4.18
N LEU A 89 19.86 -6.00 3.47
CA LEU A 89 20.29 -5.43 2.20
C LEU A 89 21.08 -4.14 2.40
N SER A 90 22.30 -4.11 1.86
CA SER A 90 23.24 -2.99 1.98
C SER A 90 23.93 -2.72 0.65
N GLY A 91 24.28 -1.45 0.39
CA GLY A 91 25.02 -1.05 -0.80
C GLY A 91 24.38 -1.50 -2.11
N GLU A 92 25.11 -2.26 -2.92
CA GLU A 92 24.66 -2.77 -4.22
C GLU A 92 23.45 -3.70 -4.11
N ALA A 93 23.43 -4.59 -3.12
CA ALA A 93 22.31 -5.52 -2.93
C ALA A 93 21.00 -4.79 -2.62
N TRP A 94 21.09 -3.61 -2.00
CA TRP A 94 19.95 -2.75 -1.75
C TRP A 94 19.44 -2.09 -3.04
N LEU A 95 20.33 -1.54 -3.87
CA LEU A 95 19.96 -0.93 -5.14
C LEU A 95 19.37 -1.95 -6.12
N ALA A 96 19.99 -3.12 -6.24
CA ALA A 96 19.47 -4.22 -7.07
C ALA A 96 18.09 -4.69 -6.61
N TRP A 97 17.83 -4.67 -5.31
CA TRP A 97 16.51 -4.98 -4.77
C TRP A 97 15.48 -3.90 -5.11
N LEU A 98 15.85 -2.62 -5.05
CA LEU A 98 14.95 -1.52 -5.44
C LEU A 98 14.50 -1.67 -6.90
N ASP A 99 15.42 -1.95 -7.83
CA ASP A 99 15.13 -2.18 -9.24
C ASP A 99 14.21 -3.41 -9.42
N LYS A 100 14.47 -4.49 -8.68
CA LYS A 100 13.62 -5.70 -8.70
C LYS A 100 12.17 -5.43 -8.28
N GLN A 101 11.93 -4.46 -7.39
CA GLN A 101 10.57 -4.09 -6.98
C GLN A 101 9.80 -3.29 -8.05
N LEU A 102 10.47 -2.72 -9.05
CA LEU A 102 9.84 -2.08 -10.21
C LEU A 102 9.51 -3.09 -11.32
N ASP A 103 10.38 -4.09 -11.50
CA ASP A 103 10.31 -5.07 -12.59
C ASP A 103 8.98 -5.85 -12.60
N GLY A 104 8.35 -6.02 -11.44
CA GLY A 104 7.06 -6.71 -11.32
C GLY A 104 5.82 -5.97 -11.88
N GLN A 105 5.96 -4.75 -12.42
CA GLN A 105 4.86 -3.97 -13.03
C GLN A 105 5.09 -3.59 -14.50
N LEU A 106 6.32 -3.67 -15.01
CA LEU A 106 6.65 -3.23 -16.36
C LEU A 106 6.66 -4.44 -17.30
N ASP A 107 5.51 -4.74 -17.91
CA ASP A 107 5.44 -5.61 -19.09
C ASP A 107 6.25 -4.95 -20.23
N GLY A 108 7.54 -5.28 -20.30
CA GLY A 108 8.34 -5.17 -21.52
C GLY A 108 8.86 -3.80 -21.96
N GLN A 109 8.76 -2.73 -21.16
CA GLN A 109 9.32 -1.42 -21.56
C GLN A 109 10.54 -1.04 -20.70
N LEU A 110 11.71 -1.18 -21.34
CA LEU A 110 13.04 -0.63 -21.02
C LEU A 110 12.98 0.62 -20.12
N ASP A 111 13.49 0.50 -18.88
CA ASP A 111 14.14 1.57 -18.07
C ASP A 111 14.28 1.19 -16.57
N SER A 112 14.26 -0.10 -16.20
CA SER A 112 14.19 -0.54 -14.79
C SER A 112 15.51 -0.56 -14.02
N LEU A 113 16.65 -0.26 -14.63
CA LEU A 113 17.98 -0.25 -13.98
C LEU A 113 18.42 1.15 -13.52
N GLN A 114 17.48 2.01 -13.10
CA GLN A 114 17.81 3.39 -12.71
C GLN A 114 18.73 3.41 -11.48
N PHE A 115 18.50 2.56 -10.48
CA PHE A 115 19.32 2.57 -9.28
C PHE A 115 20.67 1.88 -9.48
N MET A 116 20.71 0.76 -10.21
CA MET A 116 21.98 0.10 -10.55
C MET A 116 22.87 0.96 -11.45
N ALA A 117 22.31 1.75 -12.38
CA ALA A 117 23.08 2.69 -13.19
C ALA A 117 23.70 3.81 -12.34
N LEU A 118 23.01 4.23 -11.27
CA LEU A 118 23.46 5.26 -10.33
C LEU A 118 24.36 4.72 -9.20
N LYS A 119 24.68 3.43 -9.20
CA LYS A 119 25.42 2.74 -8.11
C LYS A 119 26.68 3.49 -7.68
N GLU A 120 27.51 3.92 -8.62
CA GLU A 120 28.79 4.57 -8.29
C GLU A 120 28.59 5.91 -7.58
N GLY A 121 27.69 6.77 -8.10
CA GLY A 121 27.35 8.04 -7.47
C GLY A 121 26.64 7.86 -6.13
N TRP A 122 25.77 6.86 -6.02
CA TRP A 122 25.04 6.55 -4.79
C TRP A 122 25.96 6.04 -3.68
N LEU A 123 26.81 5.05 -3.97
CA LEU A 123 27.74 4.48 -2.99
C LEU A 123 28.81 5.50 -2.57
N SER A 124 29.32 6.29 -3.52
CA SER A 124 30.28 7.34 -3.22
C SER A 124 29.67 8.49 -2.42
N GLY A 125 28.38 8.75 -2.55
CA GLY A 125 27.66 9.73 -1.74
C GLY A 125 27.25 9.23 -0.35
N LEU A 126 26.96 7.94 -0.19
CA LEU A 126 26.61 7.34 1.10
C LEU A 126 27.83 7.07 1.98
N TYR A 127 28.88 6.52 1.37
CA TYR A 127 30.05 6.02 2.08
C TYR A 127 31.29 6.88 1.85
N GLY A 128 31.31 7.65 0.76
CA GLY A 128 32.34 8.63 0.50
C GLY A 128 31.93 10.01 1.00
N ASN A 129 32.89 10.77 1.48
CA ASN A 129 32.68 12.16 1.89
C ASN A 129 32.71 13.13 0.68
N LYS A 130 32.28 12.66 -0.50
CA LYS A 130 32.24 13.48 -1.72
C LYS A 130 30.82 14.01 -1.90
N PRO A 131 30.64 15.35 -1.96
CA PRO A 131 29.34 15.92 -2.29
C PRO A 131 28.97 15.51 -3.72
N LEU A 132 27.74 15.01 -3.91
CA LEU A 132 27.26 14.71 -5.25
C LEU A 132 27.12 16.00 -6.06
N GLU A 133 27.42 15.86 -7.34
CA GLU A 133 27.12 16.90 -8.32
C GLU A 133 25.61 17.09 -8.43
N GLN A 134 25.17 18.33 -8.64
CA GLN A 134 23.75 18.69 -8.62
C GLN A 134 22.93 17.90 -9.64
N ASP A 135 23.52 17.56 -10.79
CA ASP A 135 22.87 16.76 -11.84
C ASP A 135 22.59 15.32 -11.37
N GLN A 136 23.60 14.67 -10.79
CA GLN A 136 23.48 13.32 -10.22
C GLN A 136 22.45 13.28 -9.08
N TRP A 137 22.39 14.34 -8.26
CA TRP A 137 21.40 14.47 -7.21
C TRP A 137 19.96 14.49 -7.76
N GLN A 138 19.71 15.26 -8.81
CA GLN A 138 18.40 15.32 -9.46
C GLN A 138 18.01 13.97 -10.04
N THR A 139 18.95 13.23 -10.65
CA THR A 139 18.68 11.87 -11.13
C THR A 139 18.31 10.92 -10.00
N CYS A 140 19.02 10.99 -8.86
CA CYS A 140 18.71 10.18 -7.67
C CYS A 140 17.32 10.48 -7.10
N ILE A 141 16.94 11.77 -7.06
CA ILE A 141 15.62 12.20 -6.62
C ILE A 141 14.53 11.74 -7.58
N ALA A 142 14.74 11.87 -8.90
CA ALA A 142 13.80 11.43 -9.91
C ALA A 142 13.57 9.91 -9.83
N ALA A 143 14.65 9.12 -9.73
CA ALA A 143 14.58 7.67 -9.57
C ALA A 143 13.84 7.27 -8.28
N SER A 144 14.16 7.93 -7.15
CA SER A 144 13.49 7.72 -5.87
C SER A 144 12.01 8.05 -5.93
N ARG A 145 11.64 9.15 -6.58
CA ARG A 145 10.24 9.56 -6.78
C ARG A 145 9.49 8.55 -7.63
N HIS A 146 10.08 8.12 -8.74
CA HIS A 146 9.53 7.10 -9.62
C HIS A 146 9.29 5.80 -8.86
N TRP A 147 10.27 5.36 -8.07
CA TRP A 147 10.16 4.18 -7.21
C TRP A 147 8.99 4.28 -6.24
N ILE A 148 8.88 5.37 -5.47
CA ILE A 148 7.81 5.57 -4.46
C ILE A 148 6.41 5.54 -5.08
N LEU A 149 6.27 5.97 -6.33
CA LEU A 149 4.99 5.97 -7.05
C LEU A 149 4.62 4.58 -7.56
N HIS A 150 5.59 3.82 -8.10
CA HIS A 150 5.35 2.61 -8.88
C HIS A 150 5.76 1.30 -8.19
N PHE A 151 6.39 1.32 -7.01
CA PHE A 151 6.80 0.09 -6.34
C PHE A 151 5.60 -0.81 -6.02
N LYS A 152 5.77 -2.10 -6.29
CA LYS A 152 4.76 -3.13 -6.03
C LYS A 152 4.63 -3.36 -4.53
N THR A 153 3.51 -2.96 -3.94
CA THR A 153 3.20 -3.40 -2.58
C THR A 153 2.84 -4.87 -2.64
N GLU A 154 3.64 -5.76 -2.03
CA GLU A 154 3.23 -7.15 -1.84
C GLU A 154 1.94 -7.13 -1.02
N GLY A 155 0.81 -7.35 -1.69
CA GLY A 155 -0.49 -7.42 -1.08
C GLY A 155 -0.49 -8.54 -0.06
N LYS A 156 -0.25 -8.22 1.20
CA LYS A 156 -0.66 -9.08 2.30
C LYS A 156 -2.18 -9.09 2.28
N CYS A 157 -2.72 -10.09 1.59
CA CYS A 157 -4.10 -10.54 1.69
C CYS A 157 -4.48 -10.77 3.16
#